data_AF-A0A3G8YR88-F1
#
_entry.id   AF-A0A3G8YR88-F1
#
_cell.length_a   1.000
_cell.length_b   1.000
_cell.length_c   1.000
_cell.angle_alpha   90.00
_cell.angle_beta   90.00
_cell.angle_gamma   90.00
#
_symmetry.space_group_name_H-M   'P 1'
#
loop_
_entity.id
_entity.type
_entity.pdbx_description
1 polymer ?
#
loop_
_entity_poly.entity_id
_entity_poly.type
_entity_poly.pdbx_seq_one_letter_code
_entity_poly.pdbx_strand_id
1 'polypeptide(L)'
;MPTLKIVTFGHTRVTIDGQDIVWHASSARDLFFYLLSFPDGRSQRDVAQALWPDEENENAASSNRFRVALHRVRTALGKTESVFKDYERYRLSPEVLATSDVFAMQVALHEAQLAGTGLPSGTQATREALQRAADLYGGEYLTEVRTDWADTVREEYKASYVRATLELSMLHCEAAECELAIRHLAQALRADPLIGENYHQDLMACLASVESKYAAVEHYRRFIKYLRSDLADTPMLETTALAERLKESDFTCPHQIGSHAPCARHLAQRAVGATLLSFEPDGSEVHDSLERAQLGLKLADALQPAGTLDEVAHLTLEALGAALKLESLFIFLVDFGVLRINRVWGEIPPELHPLLELGALPLDAVALCRQVVQTGEAQYAENISLLLTAEPETKPTAAGAVPIVGQSGTLEAVLAVSRPPHVGTWTVHEQALLTQAARTLGFTLRQDALYIGVPNSGRRESLPVTGR
;
A
#
# COMPACT_ATOMS: atom_id res chain seq x y z
N MET A 1 -19.51 -35.40 -10.09
CA MET A 1 -19.88 -35.50 -8.66
C MET A 1 -20.80 -34.32 -8.36
N PRO A 2 -21.77 -34.46 -7.44
CA PRO A 2 -22.66 -33.37 -7.09
C PRO A 2 -21.85 -32.15 -6.60
N THR A 3 -22.18 -30.96 -7.11
CA THR A 3 -21.50 -29.71 -6.78
C THR A 3 -22.22 -29.03 -5.62
N LEU A 4 -21.65 -29.16 -4.41
CA LEU A 4 -22.09 -28.42 -3.23
C LEU A 4 -21.58 -26.96 -3.31
N LYS A 5 -22.41 -26.00 -2.93
CA LYS A 5 -22.02 -24.60 -2.74
C LYS A 5 -22.70 -24.04 -1.49
N ILE A 6 -21.92 -23.37 -0.66
CA ILE A 6 -22.36 -22.79 0.61
C ILE A 6 -22.10 -21.28 0.55
N VAL A 7 -23.15 -20.49 0.65
CA VAL A 7 -23.09 -19.03 0.73
C VAL A 7 -23.67 -18.64 2.08
N THR A 8 -22.93 -17.84 2.85
CA THR A 8 -23.26 -17.46 4.22
C THR A 8 -23.04 -15.98 4.50
N PHE A 9 -22.29 -15.26 3.65
CA PHE A 9 -22.24 -13.81 3.67
C PHE A 9 -23.45 -13.20 2.94
N GLY A 10 -24.25 -12.41 3.66
CA GLY A 10 -25.49 -11.84 3.15
C GLY A 10 -26.65 -12.85 3.19
N HIS A 11 -27.14 -13.25 2.01
CA HIS A 11 -28.27 -14.18 1.91
C HIS A 11 -27.81 -15.64 1.95
N THR A 12 -27.98 -16.27 3.10
CA THR A 12 -27.58 -17.66 3.32
C THR A 12 -28.27 -18.62 2.36
N ARG A 13 -27.47 -19.45 1.68
CA ARG A 13 -27.95 -20.46 0.75
C ARG A 13 -27.00 -21.64 0.67
N VAL A 14 -27.55 -22.85 0.72
CA VAL A 14 -26.79 -24.09 0.52
C VAL A 14 -27.43 -24.87 -0.62
N THR A 15 -26.68 -25.11 -1.68
CA THR A 15 -27.18 -25.80 -2.88
C THR A 15 -26.36 -27.03 -3.22
N ILE A 16 -27.01 -28.08 -3.72
CA ILE A 16 -26.39 -29.22 -4.38
C ILE A 16 -26.85 -29.23 -5.84
N ASP A 17 -25.91 -29.21 -6.78
CA ASP A 17 -26.19 -29.13 -8.22
C ASP A 17 -27.11 -27.94 -8.59
N GLY A 18 -26.94 -26.83 -7.86
CA GLY A 18 -27.72 -25.59 -8.03
C GLY A 18 -29.13 -25.62 -7.42
N GLN A 19 -29.56 -26.72 -6.81
CA GLN A 19 -30.84 -26.84 -6.11
C GLN A 19 -30.65 -26.63 -4.61
N ASP A 20 -31.52 -25.82 -3.99
CA ASP A 20 -31.49 -25.61 -2.54
C ASP A 20 -31.69 -26.92 -1.79
N ILE A 21 -30.85 -27.17 -0.78
CA ILE A 21 -31.01 -28.37 0.04
C ILE A 21 -32.22 -28.22 0.98
N VAL A 22 -32.94 -29.31 1.16
CA VAL A 22 -34.07 -29.36 2.10
C VAL A 22 -33.57 -29.83 3.46
N TRP A 23 -33.57 -28.90 4.42
CA TRP A 23 -33.31 -29.24 5.82
C TRP A 23 -34.56 -29.86 6.44
N HIS A 24 -34.54 -31.18 6.69
CA HIS A 24 -35.67 -31.87 7.34
C HIS A 24 -35.84 -31.53 8.84
N ALA A 25 -34.94 -30.72 9.41
CA ALA A 25 -35.05 -30.15 10.75
C ALA A 25 -34.16 -28.91 10.90
N SER A 26 -34.63 -27.89 11.63
CA SER A 26 -33.83 -26.72 12.00
C SER A 26 -32.55 -27.12 12.73
N SER A 27 -32.64 -28.08 13.66
CA SER A 27 -31.47 -28.58 14.41
C SER A 27 -30.35 -29.16 13.55
N ALA A 28 -30.67 -29.69 12.35
CA ALA A 28 -29.65 -30.15 11.41
C ALA A 28 -28.96 -28.97 10.73
N ARG A 29 -29.75 -27.99 10.26
CA ARG A 29 -29.24 -26.75 9.67
C ARG A 29 -28.35 -25.99 10.65
N ASP A 30 -28.81 -25.84 11.89
CA ASP A 30 -28.10 -25.07 12.92
C ASP A 30 -26.81 -25.80 13.33
N LEU A 31 -26.82 -27.13 13.44
CA LEU A 31 -25.61 -27.93 13.63
C LEU A 31 -24.60 -27.75 12.49
N PHE A 32 -25.07 -27.78 11.24
CA PHE A 32 -24.21 -27.59 10.08
C PHE A 32 -23.52 -26.23 10.10
N PHE A 33 -24.27 -25.14 10.31
CA PHE A 33 -23.69 -23.80 10.36
C PHE A 33 -22.79 -23.56 11.58
N TYR A 34 -23.13 -24.16 12.72
CA TYR A 34 -22.26 -24.13 13.89
C TYR A 34 -20.92 -24.80 13.59
N LEU A 35 -20.91 -25.99 12.99
CA LEU A 35 -19.66 -26.67 12.62
C LEU A 35 -18.90 -25.94 11.50
N LEU A 36 -19.60 -25.28 10.57
CA LEU A 36 -18.98 -24.42 9.54
C LEU A 36 -18.24 -23.23 10.14
N SER A 37 -18.79 -22.64 11.19
CA SER A 37 -18.19 -21.51 11.91
C SER A 37 -16.95 -21.90 12.72
N PHE A 38 -16.75 -23.20 12.97
CA PHE A 38 -15.66 -23.72 13.80
C PHE A 38 -14.94 -24.88 13.09
N PRO A 39 -14.09 -24.60 12.08
CA PRO A 39 -13.42 -25.62 11.27
C PRO A 39 -12.48 -26.54 12.07
N ASP A 40 -11.98 -26.07 13.22
CA ASP A 40 -11.22 -26.89 14.18
C ASP A 40 -12.07 -27.95 14.90
N GLY A 41 -13.38 -27.92 14.71
CA GLY A 41 -14.34 -28.86 15.25
C GLY A 41 -14.78 -28.55 16.67
N ARG A 42 -15.93 -29.11 17.04
CA ARG A 42 -16.57 -28.90 18.33
C ARG A 42 -16.89 -30.21 19.01
N SER A 43 -16.75 -30.24 20.34
CA SER A 43 -17.19 -31.41 21.09
C SER A 43 -18.72 -31.48 21.10
N GLN A 44 -19.24 -32.67 21.36
CA GLN A 44 -20.69 -32.84 21.52
C GLN A 44 -21.26 -31.94 22.64
N ARG A 45 -20.48 -31.74 23.71
CA ARG A 45 -20.82 -30.82 24.80
C ARG A 45 -20.93 -29.38 24.32
N ASP A 46 -19.94 -28.90 23.55
CA ASP A 46 -19.95 -27.52 23.02
C ASP A 46 -21.16 -27.29 22.11
N VAL A 47 -21.49 -28.28 21.28
CA VAL A 47 -22.66 -28.24 20.39
C VAL A 47 -23.95 -28.18 21.20
N ALA A 48 -24.08 -29.02 22.23
CA ALA A 48 -25.25 -29.05 23.08
C ALA A 48 -25.45 -27.72 23.80
N GLN A 49 -24.38 -27.15 24.36
CA GLN A 49 -24.42 -25.87 25.05
C GLN A 49 -24.79 -24.72 24.11
N ALA A 50 -24.27 -24.71 22.88
CA ALA A 50 -24.51 -23.63 21.93
C ALA A 50 -25.91 -23.68 21.26
N LEU A 51 -26.42 -24.89 20.99
CA LEU A 51 -27.66 -25.07 20.23
C LEU A 51 -28.88 -25.39 21.10
N TRP A 52 -28.69 -25.98 22.27
CA TRP A 52 -29.76 -26.45 23.17
C TRP A 52 -29.48 -26.10 24.64
N PRO A 53 -29.33 -24.80 24.98
CA PRO A 53 -28.92 -24.36 26.32
C PRO A 53 -29.95 -24.64 27.43
N ASP A 54 -31.24 -24.73 27.08
CA ASP A 54 -32.35 -24.93 28.03
C ASP A 54 -32.42 -26.34 28.65
N GLU A 55 -31.61 -27.28 28.16
CA GLU A 55 -31.51 -28.61 28.74
C GLU A 55 -30.48 -28.60 29.87
N GLU A 56 -30.93 -28.31 31.10
CA GLU A 56 -30.14 -28.42 32.32
C GLU A 56 -29.55 -29.85 32.43
N ASN A 57 -28.23 -29.96 32.20
CA ASN A 57 -27.35 -31.14 32.26
C ASN A 57 -27.15 -31.92 30.96
N GLU A 58 -25.92 -32.45 30.80
CA GLU A 58 -25.50 -33.43 29.77
C GLU A 58 -26.31 -34.75 29.87
N ASN A 59 -27.60 -34.68 29.57
CA ASN A 59 -28.53 -35.79 29.71
C ASN A 59 -28.60 -36.60 28.42
N ALA A 60 -29.07 -37.85 28.51
CA ALA A 60 -29.26 -38.75 27.38
C ALA A 60 -30.12 -38.13 26.24
N ALA A 61 -31.00 -37.19 26.57
CA ALA A 61 -31.84 -36.45 25.62
C ALA A 61 -31.02 -35.57 24.66
N SER A 62 -30.15 -34.71 25.18
CA SER A 62 -29.24 -33.88 24.38
C SER A 62 -28.31 -34.72 23.51
N SER A 63 -27.82 -35.84 24.05
CA SER A 63 -27.00 -36.79 23.28
C SER A 63 -27.77 -37.44 22.13
N ASN A 64 -29.01 -37.85 22.36
CA ASN A 64 -29.87 -38.38 21.30
C ASN A 64 -30.18 -37.31 20.24
N ARG A 65 -30.48 -36.07 20.67
CA ARG A 65 -30.75 -34.94 19.78
C ARG A 65 -29.57 -34.62 18.89
N PHE A 66 -28.36 -34.61 19.44
CA PHE A 66 -27.12 -34.47 18.67
C PHE A 66 -26.99 -35.56 17.61
N ARG A 67 -27.15 -36.84 17.97
CA ARG A 67 -27.05 -37.97 17.03
C ARG A 67 -28.08 -37.87 15.89
N VAL A 68 -29.31 -37.46 16.21
CA VAL A 68 -30.38 -37.25 15.23
C VAL A 68 -30.05 -36.07 14.30
N ALA A 69 -29.58 -34.95 14.84
CA ALA A 69 -29.17 -33.79 14.04
C ALA A 69 -28.00 -34.14 13.11
N LEU A 70 -26.97 -34.81 13.62
CA LEU A 70 -25.80 -35.27 12.87
C LEU A 70 -26.20 -36.21 11.72
N HIS A 71 -27.09 -37.18 12.00
CA HIS A 71 -27.61 -38.07 10.95
C HIS A 71 -28.32 -37.26 9.85
N ARG A 72 -29.18 -36.30 10.22
CA ARG A 72 -29.91 -35.46 9.27
C ARG A 72 -29.00 -34.55 8.44
N VAL A 73 -27.92 -34.01 9.02
CA VAL A 73 -26.90 -33.26 8.26
C VAL A 73 -26.28 -34.14 7.19
N ARG A 74 -25.82 -35.34 7.56
CA ARG A 74 -25.22 -36.30 6.63
C ARG A 74 -26.18 -36.72 5.52
N THR A 75 -27.46 -36.92 5.85
CA THR A 75 -28.51 -37.23 4.87
C THR A 75 -28.74 -36.05 3.93
N ALA A 76 -28.85 -34.81 4.43
CA ALA A 76 -29.08 -33.62 3.62
C ALA A 76 -27.92 -33.35 2.64
N LEU A 77 -26.69 -33.64 3.05
CA LEU A 77 -25.50 -33.52 2.20
C LEU A 77 -25.26 -34.75 1.31
N GLY A 78 -26.07 -35.80 1.43
CA GLY A 78 -25.98 -37.02 0.62
C GLY A 78 -24.71 -37.86 0.86
N LYS A 79 -23.93 -37.58 1.91
CA LYS A 79 -22.65 -38.25 2.21
C LYS A 79 -22.44 -38.38 3.71
N THR A 80 -22.18 -39.60 4.19
CA THR A 80 -21.87 -39.88 5.60
C THR A 80 -20.60 -39.18 6.08
N GLU A 81 -19.58 -39.11 5.22
CA GLU A 81 -18.28 -38.51 5.53
C GLU A 81 -18.28 -36.97 5.51
N SER A 82 -19.43 -36.33 5.24
CA SER A 82 -19.56 -34.87 5.27
C SER A 82 -19.30 -34.24 6.64
N VAL A 83 -19.54 -35.02 7.71
CA VAL A 83 -19.15 -34.70 9.08
C VAL A 83 -18.43 -35.91 9.64
N PHE A 84 -17.22 -35.75 10.14
CA PHE A 84 -16.45 -36.82 10.77
C PHE A 84 -16.12 -36.48 12.22
N LYS A 85 -15.87 -37.53 13.01
CA LYS A 85 -15.41 -37.41 14.40
C LYS A 85 -13.89 -37.61 14.40
N ASP A 86 -13.17 -36.58 14.82
CA ASP A 86 -11.73 -36.55 15.02
C ASP A 86 -11.45 -36.40 16.52
N TYR A 87 -10.92 -37.46 17.14
CA TYR A 87 -10.87 -37.60 18.60
C TYR A 87 -12.24 -37.30 19.23
N GLU A 88 -12.37 -36.28 20.08
CA GLU A 88 -13.64 -35.88 20.70
C GLU A 88 -14.32 -34.68 20.03
N ARG A 89 -13.92 -34.35 18.81
CA ARG A 89 -14.44 -33.21 18.04
C ARG A 89 -15.12 -33.66 16.77
N TYR A 90 -16.26 -33.05 16.45
CA TYR A 90 -16.94 -33.21 15.17
C TYR A 90 -16.56 -32.05 14.25
N ARG A 91 -16.24 -32.37 13.00
CA ARG A 91 -15.79 -31.41 11.98
C ARG A 91 -16.52 -31.66 10.67
N LEU A 92 -16.77 -30.60 9.91
CA LEU A 92 -17.10 -30.74 8.50
C LEU A 92 -15.87 -31.24 7.73
N SER A 93 -16.10 -32.06 6.69
CA SER A 93 -15.02 -32.54 5.84
C SER A 93 -14.33 -31.37 5.11
N PRO A 94 -13.02 -31.45 4.82
CA PRO A 94 -12.33 -30.42 4.05
C PRO A 94 -13.01 -30.13 2.69
N GLU A 95 -13.57 -31.16 2.05
CA GLU A 95 -14.30 -31.02 0.79
C GLU A 95 -15.60 -30.22 0.95
N VAL A 96 -16.27 -30.31 2.10
CA VAL A 96 -17.45 -29.50 2.40
C VAL A 96 -17.01 -28.06 2.69
N LEU A 97 -16.01 -27.86 3.55
CA LEU A 97 -15.50 -26.53 3.89
C LEU A 97 -15.04 -25.76 2.65
N ALA A 98 -14.32 -26.41 1.73
CA ALA A 98 -13.81 -25.82 0.50
C ALA A 98 -14.89 -25.28 -0.46
N THR A 99 -16.16 -25.62 -0.23
CA THR A 99 -17.30 -25.12 -1.04
C THR A 99 -17.99 -23.90 -0.42
N SER A 100 -17.48 -23.39 0.71
CA SER A 100 -18.02 -22.22 1.40
C SER A 100 -17.30 -20.93 1.05
N ASP A 101 -18.07 -19.84 0.98
CA ASP A 101 -17.57 -18.47 0.82
C ASP A 101 -16.67 -18.03 1.98
N VAL A 102 -16.99 -18.43 3.22
CA VAL A 102 -16.13 -18.22 4.40
C VAL A 102 -14.75 -18.84 4.23
N PHE A 103 -14.69 -20.12 3.82
CA PHE A 103 -13.41 -20.79 3.63
C PHE A 103 -12.62 -20.12 2.50
N ALA A 104 -13.28 -19.76 1.39
CA ALA A 104 -12.66 -19.03 0.30
C ALA A 104 -12.11 -17.67 0.76
N MET A 105 -12.82 -16.95 1.63
CA MET A 105 -12.36 -15.68 2.20
C MET A 105 -11.13 -15.89 3.08
N GLN A 106 -11.15 -16.89 3.97
CA GLN A 106 -10.01 -17.22 4.83
C GLN A 106 -8.76 -17.61 4.04
N VAL A 107 -8.91 -18.39 2.97
CA VAL A 107 -7.81 -18.74 2.06
C VAL A 107 -7.24 -17.47 1.40
N ALA A 108 -8.10 -16.60 0.87
CA ALA A 108 -7.67 -15.36 0.23
C ALA A 108 -6.93 -14.41 1.21
N LEU A 109 -7.40 -14.31 2.46
CA LEU A 109 -6.71 -13.54 3.51
C LEU A 109 -5.34 -14.15 3.86
N HIS A 110 -5.25 -15.47 3.92
CA HIS A 110 -3.99 -16.16 4.18
C HIS A 110 -2.98 -15.97 3.03
N GLU A 111 -3.44 -16.06 1.78
CA GLU A 111 -2.64 -15.76 0.59
C GLU A 111 -2.09 -14.33 0.62
N ALA A 112 -2.92 -13.34 0.98
CA ALA A 112 -2.51 -11.96 1.12
C ALA A 112 -1.40 -11.78 2.17
N GLN A 113 -1.54 -12.46 3.32
CA GLN A 113 -0.55 -12.42 4.39
C GLN A 113 0.79 -13.03 3.94
N LEU A 114 0.77 -14.15 3.21
CA LEU A 114 1.99 -14.77 2.70
C LEU A 114 2.68 -13.90 1.64
N ALA A 115 1.90 -13.31 0.73
CA ALA A 115 2.40 -12.44 -0.34
C ALA A 115 3.06 -11.16 0.21
N GLY A 116 2.60 -10.64 1.35
CA GLY A 116 3.15 -9.43 1.98
C GLY A 116 4.55 -9.60 2.60
N THR A 117 5.09 -10.82 2.69
CA THR A 117 6.35 -11.11 3.39
C THR A 117 7.62 -11.06 2.53
N GLY A 118 7.54 -10.72 1.24
CA GLY A 118 8.74 -10.50 0.43
C GLY A 118 8.48 -10.17 -1.04
N LEU A 119 9.19 -9.13 -1.53
CA LEU A 119 9.29 -8.63 -2.91
C LEU A 119 8.21 -7.62 -3.37
N PRO A 120 8.55 -6.69 -4.30
CA PRO A 120 7.59 -5.73 -4.90
C PRO A 120 6.40 -6.41 -5.61
N SER A 121 6.60 -7.61 -6.17
CA SER A 121 5.52 -8.44 -6.73
C SER A 121 4.51 -8.90 -5.67
N GLY A 122 4.92 -8.91 -4.40
CA GLY A 122 4.07 -9.18 -3.24
C GLY A 122 2.93 -8.18 -3.14
N THR A 123 3.16 -6.90 -3.48
CA THR A 123 2.10 -5.87 -3.42
C THR A 123 0.93 -6.16 -4.37
N GLN A 124 1.20 -6.61 -5.60
CA GLN A 124 0.12 -6.94 -6.55
C GLN A 124 -0.63 -8.21 -6.15
N ALA A 125 0.09 -9.27 -5.78
CA ALA A 125 -0.51 -10.52 -5.33
C ALA A 125 -1.33 -10.33 -4.03
N THR A 126 -0.83 -9.52 -3.09
CA THR A 126 -1.55 -9.11 -1.88
C THR A 126 -2.82 -8.34 -2.25
N ARG A 127 -2.76 -7.34 -3.14
CA ARG A 127 -3.96 -6.60 -3.60
C ARG A 127 -5.01 -7.53 -4.20
N GLU A 128 -4.61 -8.44 -5.09
CA GLU A 128 -5.55 -9.39 -5.72
C GLU A 128 -6.19 -10.35 -4.71
N ALA A 129 -5.41 -10.84 -3.75
CA ALA A 129 -5.89 -11.72 -2.70
C ALA A 129 -6.86 -11.00 -1.75
N LEU A 130 -6.51 -9.79 -1.30
CA LEU A 130 -7.40 -8.97 -0.49
C LEU A 130 -8.70 -8.61 -1.23
N GLN A 131 -8.61 -8.28 -2.53
CA GLN A 131 -9.79 -7.97 -3.34
C GLN A 131 -10.73 -9.18 -3.43
N ARG A 132 -10.20 -10.40 -3.65
CA ARG A 132 -11.00 -11.64 -3.60
C ARG A 132 -11.68 -11.82 -2.25
N ALA A 133 -10.97 -11.59 -1.14
CA ALA A 133 -11.56 -11.68 0.20
C ALA A 133 -12.69 -10.67 0.40
N ALA A 134 -12.50 -9.42 -0.05
CA ALA A 134 -13.50 -8.36 0.04
C ALA A 134 -14.74 -8.66 -0.82
N ASP A 135 -14.57 -9.18 -2.03
CA ASP A 135 -15.65 -9.51 -2.96
C ASP A 135 -16.54 -10.67 -2.48
N LEU A 136 -15.97 -11.58 -1.69
CA LEU A 136 -16.71 -12.69 -1.08
C LEU A 136 -17.63 -12.23 0.05
N TYR A 137 -17.32 -11.11 0.70
CA TYR A 137 -18.13 -10.56 1.80
C TYR A 137 -19.36 -9.82 1.24
N GLY A 138 -20.39 -10.57 0.86
CA GLY A 138 -21.66 -10.05 0.33
C GLY A 138 -22.58 -9.39 1.36
N GLY A 139 -22.18 -9.36 2.64
CA GLY A 139 -22.96 -8.81 3.75
C GLY A 139 -22.71 -9.58 5.04
N GLU A 140 -23.46 -9.24 6.08
CA GLU A 140 -23.37 -9.90 7.39
C GLU A 140 -23.49 -11.42 7.30
N TYR A 141 -22.66 -12.13 8.07
CA TYR A 141 -22.66 -13.58 8.17
C TYR A 141 -23.93 -14.09 8.86
N LEU A 142 -24.63 -15.06 8.24
CA LEU A 142 -25.80 -15.76 8.80
C LEU A 142 -26.81 -14.81 9.49
N THR A 143 -27.34 -13.83 8.75
CA THR A 143 -28.25 -12.81 9.28
C THR A 143 -29.54 -13.38 9.91
N GLU A 144 -29.95 -14.57 9.49
CA GLU A 144 -31.12 -15.26 10.01
C GLU A 144 -30.88 -16.06 11.31
N VAL A 145 -29.63 -16.21 11.74
CA VAL A 145 -29.27 -16.95 12.96
C VAL A 145 -29.06 -15.97 14.11
N ARG A 146 -29.92 -16.06 15.14
CA ARG A 146 -29.94 -15.16 16.31
C ARG A 146 -29.50 -15.92 17.56
N THR A 147 -28.20 -16.14 17.67
CA THR A 147 -27.56 -16.88 18.76
C THR A 147 -26.20 -16.26 19.08
N ASP A 148 -25.79 -16.26 20.35
CA ASP A 148 -24.55 -15.62 20.82
C ASP A 148 -23.28 -16.08 20.07
N TRP A 149 -23.21 -17.38 19.71
CA TRP A 149 -22.09 -17.91 18.93
C TRP A 149 -22.02 -17.31 17.52
N ALA A 150 -23.18 -17.06 16.90
CA ALA A 150 -23.26 -16.50 15.56
C ALA A 150 -22.93 -15.01 15.57
N ASP A 151 -23.32 -14.29 16.62
CA ASP A 151 -22.97 -12.89 16.81
C ASP A 151 -21.45 -12.72 16.96
N THR A 152 -20.81 -13.55 17.79
CA THR A 152 -19.34 -13.57 17.93
C THR A 152 -18.64 -13.79 16.58
N VAL A 153 -19.06 -14.81 15.84
CA VAL A 153 -18.46 -15.16 14.54
C VAL A 153 -18.72 -14.08 13.48
N ARG A 154 -19.90 -13.46 13.50
CA ARG A 154 -20.24 -12.35 12.60
C ARG A 154 -19.32 -11.16 12.82
N GLU A 155 -19.02 -10.83 14.08
CA GLU A 155 -18.07 -9.78 14.45
C GLU A 155 -16.64 -10.11 13.99
N GLU A 156 -16.19 -11.36 14.15
CA GLU A 156 -14.88 -11.81 13.65
C GLU A 156 -14.73 -11.66 12.13
N TYR A 157 -15.74 -12.07 11.35
CA TYR A 157 -15.71 -11.92 9.90
C TYR A 157 -15.85 -10.46 9.45
N LYS A 158 -16.68 -9.67 10.13
CA LYS A 158 -16.76 -8.21 9.89
C LYS A 158 -15.41 -7.55 10.12
N ALA A 159 -14.75 -7.84 11.25
CA ALA A 159 -13.42 -7.32 11.55
C ALA A 159 -12.39 -7.72 10.47
N SER A 160 -12.45 -8.97 9.99
CA SER A 160 -11.59 -9.45 8.91
C SER A 160 -11.82 -8.71 7.59
N TYR A 161 -13.09 -8.48 7.22
CA TYR A 161 -13.46 -7.69 6.04
C TYR A 161 -12.99 -6.23 6.15
N VAL A 162 -13.21 -5.60 7.30
CA VAL A 162 -12.80 -4.21 7.56
C VAL A 162 -11.29 -4.08 7.47
N ARG A 163 -10.54 -5.01 8.06
CA ARG A 163 -9.08 -5.04 7.93
C ARG A 163 -8.64 -5.16 6.48
N ALA A 164 -9.22 -6.08 5.71
CA ALA A 164 -8.85 -6.27 4.31
C ALA A 164 -9.14 -5.03 3.44
N THR A 165 -10.28 -4.37 3.67
CA THR A 165 -10.64 -3.15 2.94
C THR A 165 -9.81 -1.94 3.35
N LEU A 166 -9.43 -1.81 4.63
CA LEU A 166 -8.46 -0.80 5.05
C LEU A 166 -7.10 -1.03 4.39
N GLU A 167 -6.61 -2.26 4.37
CA GLU A 167 -5.33 -2.60 3.74
C GLU A 167 -5.35 -2.33 2.22
N LEU A 168 -6.44 -2.70 1.52
CA LEU A 168 -6.65 -2.29 0.11
C LEU A 168 -6.62 -0.78 -0.05
N SER A 169 -7.31 -0.05 0.83
CA SER A 169 -7.33 1.41 0.80
C SER A 169 -5.93 2.01 0.93
N MET A 170 -5.11 1.48 1.84
CA MET A 170 -3.73 1.91 2.04
C MET A 170 -2.88 1.63 0.80
N LEU A 171 -2.95 0.41 0.25
CA LEU A 171 -2.19 0.03 -0.95
C LEU A 171 -2.57 0.88 -2.17
N HIS A 172 -3.86 1.19 -2.35
CA HIS A 172 -4.31 2.11 -3.41
C HIS A 172 -3.86 3.56 -3.14
N CYS A 173 -3.82 3.99 -1.88
CA CYS A 173 -3.32 5.31 -1.52
C CYS A 173 -1.82 5.45 -1.81
N GLU A 174 -1.03 4.44 -1.47
CA GLU A 174 0.41 4.35 -1.78
C GLU A 174 0.68 4.37 -3.28
N ALA A 175 -0.21 3.77 -4.08
CA ALA A 175 -0.18 3.77 -5.54
C ALA A 175 -0.82 5.02 -6.18
N ALA A 176 -1.19 6.04 -5.40
CA ALA A 176 -1.89 7.25 -5.84
C ALA A 176 -3.22 7.01 -6.60
N GLU A 177 -3.80 5.82 -6.48
CA GLU A 177 -5.09 5.40 -7.03
C GLU A 177 -6.24 5.90 -6.14
N CYS A 178 -6.36 7.22 -5.98
CA CYS A 178 -7.15 7.84 -4.92
C CYS A 178 -8.64 7.47 -4.92
N GLU A 179 -9.27 7.30 -6.09
CA GLU A 179 -10.68 6.88 -6.17
C GLU A 179 -10.91 5.47 -5.61
N LEU A 180 -9.97 4.56 -5.84
CA LEU A 180 -10.03 3.20 -5.30
C LEU A 180 -9.77 3.22 -3.79
N ALA A 181 -8.80 4.03 -3.34
CA ALA A 181 -8.55 4.22 -1.91
C ALA A 181 -9.80 4.73 -1.18
N ILE A 182 -10.44 5.79 -1.69
CA ILE A 182 -11.70 6.34 -1.16
C ILE A 182 -12.79 5.26 -1.12
N ARG A 183 -12.94 4.46 -2.18
CA ARG A 183 -13.95 3.40 -2.25
C ARG A 183 -13.78 2.38 -1.13
N HIS A 184 -12.57 1.86 -0.94
CA HIS A 184 -12.30 0.85 0.08
C HIS A 184 -12.35 1.41 1.50
N LEU A 185 -11.86 2.63 1.73
CA LEU A 185 -12.00 3.31 3.02
C LEU A 185 -13.47 3.54 3.38
N ALA A 186 -14.30 3.98 2.42
CA ALA A 186 -15.73 4.15 2.62
C ALA A 186 -16.47 2.82 2.84
N GLN A 187 -15.98 1.71 2.26
CA GLN A 187 -16.49 0.36 2.54
C GLN A 187 -16.18 -0.07 3.98
N ALA A 188 -14.93 0.10 4.43
CA ALA A 188 -14.51 -0.19 5.80
C ALA A 188 -15.38 0.57 6.82
N LEU A 189 -15.50 1.89 6.67
CA LEU A 189 -16.29 2.76 7.55
C LEU A 189 -17.80 2.49 7.49
N ARG A 190 -18.32 1.93 6.39
CA ARG A 190 -19.72 1.51 6.30
C ARG A 190 -19.96 0.21 7.06
N ALA A 191 -19.03 -0.74 6.96
CA ALA A 191 -19.12 -2.00 7.67
C ALA A 191 -18.94 -1.80 9.18
N ASP A 192 -18.02 -0.93 9.57
CA ASP A 192 -17.80 -0.59 10.97
C ASP A 192 -17.43 0.90 11.11
N PRO A 193 -18.41 1.76 11.46
CA PRO A 193 -18.18 3.18 11.71
C PRO A 193 -17.33 3.49 12.96
N LEU A 194 -16.98 2.49 13.78
CA LEU A 194 -16.31 2.67 15.08
C LEU A 194 -14.83 2.25 15.06
N ILE A 195 -14.30 1.82 13.90
CA ILE A 195 -12.90 1.38 13.79
C ILE A 195 -11.84 2.44 14.09
N GLY A 196 -12.22 3.71 14.04
CA GLY A 196 -11.33 4.81 14.41
C GLY A 196 -11.69 6.11 13.71
N GLU A 197 -11.70 7.20 14.47
CA GLU A 197 -12.03 8.53 13.95
C GLU A 197 -10.96 9.06 12.97
N ASN A 198 -9.71 8.60 13.10
CA ASN A 198 -8.64 8.87 12.13
C ASN A 198 -9.00 8.42 10.71
N TYR A 199 -9.71 7.29 10.53
CA TYR A 199 -10.15 6.84 9.22
C TYR A 199 -11.27 7.71 8.63
N HIS A 200 -12.11 8.31 9.49
CA HIS A 200 -13.04 9.34 9.04
C HIS A 200 -12.30 10.62 8.59
N GLN A 201 -11.26 11.03 9.32
CA GLN A 201 -10.40 12.15 8.95
C GLN A 201 -9.69 11.90 7.61
N ASP A 202 -9.14 10.70 7.41
CA ASP A 202 -8.55 10.25 6.14
C ASP A 202 -9.54 10.39 4.98
N LEU A 203 -10.76 9.88 5.16
CA LEU A 203 -11.79 9.95 4.12
C LEU A 203 -12.18 11.40 3.82
N MET A 204 -12.29 12.26 4.84
CA MET A 204 -12.52 13.70 4.64
C MET A 204 -11.41 14.36 3.82
N ALA A 205 -10.15 14.08 4.14
CA ALA A 205 -8.99 14.63 3.43
C ALA A 205 -8.93 14.16 1.97
N CYS A 206 -9.18 12.88 1.72
CA CYS A 206 -9.20 12.30 0.37
C CYS A 206 -10.37 12.85 -0.46
N LEU A 207 -11.59 12.90 0.07
CA LEU A 207 -12.76 13.46 -0.62
C LEU A 207 -12.55 14.93 -1.00
N ALA A 208 -11.94 15.72 -0.11
CA ALA A 208 -11.64 17.12 -0.41
C ALA A 208 -10.65 17.28 -1.57
N SER A 209 -9.68 16.38 -1.67
CA SER A 209 -8.60 16.44 -2.66
C SER A 209 -8.99 15.89 -4.03
N VAL A 210 -9.90 14.91 -4.07
CA VAL A 210 -10.30 14.20 -5.31
C VAL A 210 -11.63 14.72 -5.85
N GLU A 211 -12.61 14.97 -4.97
CA GLU A 211 -13.96 15.35 -5.36
C GLU A 211 -14.21 16.85 -5.10
N SER A 212 -14.45 17.22 -3.85
CA SER A 212 -14.68 18.60 -3.43
C SER A 212 -14.70 18.73 -1.91
N LYS A 213 -14.45 19.94 -1.41
CA LYS A 213 -14.68 20.27 0.00
C LYS A 213 -16.11 20.01 0.49
N TYR A 214 -17.11 20.11 -0.40
CA TYR A 214 -18.51 19.84 -0.05
C TYR A 214 -18.75 18.37 0.26
N ALA A 215 -18.14 17.45 -0.49
CA ALA A 215 -18.22 16.01 -0.24
C ALA A 215 -17.62 15.65 1.14
N ALA A 216 -16.45 16.22 1.45
CA ALA A 216 -15.78 16.02 2.74
C ALA A 216 -16.61 16.56 3.93
N VAL A 217 -17.15 17.77 3.80
CA VAL A 217 -17.99 18.38 4.86
C VAL A 217 -19.32 17.61 5.01
N GLU A 218 -19.89 17.06 3.94
CA GLU A 218 -21.08 16.22 4.02
C GLU A 218 -20.81 14.91 4.75
N HIS A 219 -19.67 14.25 4.49
CA HIS A 219 -19.24 13.07 5.26
C HIS A 219 -19.12 13.39 6.75
N TYR A 220 -18.44 14.50 7.10
CA TYR A 220 -18.34 14.97 8.48
C TYR A 220 -19.71 15.18 9.13
N ARG A 221 -20.65 15.84 8.45
CA ARG A 221 -22.01 16.06 8.99
C ARG A 221 -22.75 14.75 9.28
N ARG A 222 -22.61 13.75 8.40
CA ARG A 222 -23.21 12.43 8.61
C ARG A 222 -22.58 11.71 9.79
N PHE A 223 -21.25 11.77 9.92
CA PHE A 223 -20.54 11.18 11.03
C PHE A 223 -20.92 11.83 12.38
N ILE A 224 -20.99 13.16 12.45
CA ILE A 224 -21.47 13.87 13.65
C ILE A 224 -22.90 13.50 14.01
N LYS A 225 -23.77 13.36 13.00
CA LYS A 225 -25.14 12.92 13.22
C LYS A 225 -25.15 11.54 13.87
N TYR A 226 -24.38 10.59 13.32
CA TYR A 226 -24.22 9.24 13.85
C TYR A 226 -23.70 9.24 15.30
N LEU A 227 -22.59 9.92 15.59
CA LEU A 227 -22.03 10.02 16.95
C LEU A 227 -23.08 10.53 17.95
N ARG A 228 -23.83 11.56 17.59
CA ARG A 228 -24.85 12.15 18.47
C ARG A 228 -26.08 11.28 18.63
N SER A 229 -26.60 10.70 17.55
CA SER A 229 -27.86 9.94 17.58
C SER A 229 -27.69 8.56 18.17
N ASP A 230 -26.58 7.89 17.85
CA ASP A 230 -26.43 6.46 18.10
C ASP A 230 -25.50 6.17 19.28
N LEU A 231 -24.53 7.06 19.55
CA LEU A 231 -23.54 6.89 20.63
C LEU A 231 -23.66 7.92 21.76
N ALA A 232 -24.45 8.98 21.55
CA ALA A 232 -24.50 10.15 22.45
C ALA A 232 -23.12 10.77 22.71
N ASP A 233 -22.25 10.80 21.70
CA ASP A 233 -20.87 11.30 21.79
C ASP A 233 -20.61 12.50 20.86
N THR A 234 -19.40 13.06 20.96
CA THR A 234 -18.91 14.21 20.19
C THR A 234 -17.61 13.85 19.46
N PRO A 235 -17.32 14.50 18.31
CA PRO A 235 -16.09 14.23 17.57
C PRO A 235 -14.86 14.66 18.36
N MET A 236 -13.72 14.04 18.04
CA MET A 236 -12.42 14.53 18.49
C MET A 236 -12.11 15.95 17.98
N LEU A 237 -11.21 16.62 18.69
CA LEU A 237 -10.81 18.01 18.41
C LEU A 237 -10.16 18.12 17.02
N GLU A 238 -9.33 17.14 16.68
CA GLU A 238 -8.61 17.01 15.41
C GLU A 238 -9.59 16.94 14.23
N THR A 239 -10.69 16.19 14.37
CA THR A 239 -11.74 16.06 13.35
C THR A 239 -12.49 17.36 13.14
N THR A 240 -12.81 18.05 14.24
CA THR A 240 -13.49 19.36 14.19
C THR A 240 -12.57 20.40 13.55
N ALA A 241 -11.29 20.43 13.92
CA ALA A 241 -10.29 21.32 13.33
C ALA A 241 -10.10 21.05 11.83
N LEU A 242 -10.08 19.78 11.41
CA LEU A 242 -10.04 19.41 10.00
C LEU A 242 -11.29 19.92 9.25
N ALA A 243 -12.48 19.72 9.81
CA ALA A 243 -13.72 20.16 9.19
C ALA A 243 -13.79 21.69 9.01
N GLU A 244 -13.31 22.48 9.98
CA GLU A 244 -13.25 23.94 9.83
C GLU A 244 -12.25 24.37 8.75
N ARG A 245 -11.05 23.78 8.74
CA ARG A 245 -10.05 24.04 7.68
C ARG A 245 -10.59 23.73 6.28
N LEU A 246 -11.33 22.63 6.14
CA LEU A 246 -11.96 22.22 4.87
C LEU A 246 -13.03 23.21 4.38
N LYS A 247 -13.69 23.95 5.28
CA LYS A 247 -14.66 24.98 4.88
C LYS A 247 -13.97 26.23 4.35
N GLU A 248 -12.84 26.60 4.95
CA GLU A 248 -12.13 27.86 4.71
C GLU A 248 -11.27 27.88 3.44
N SER A 249 -10.65 26.76 3.04
CA SER A 249 -9.70 26.73 1.93
C SER A 249 -9.85 25.54 0.97
N ASP A 250 -9.17 25.60 -0.18
CA ASP A 250 -8.82 24.39 -0.95
C ASP A 250 -7.77 23.61 -0.16
N PHE A 251 -8.04 22.32 0.08
CA PHE A 251 -7.29 21.49 1.01
C PHE A 251 -6.55 20.38 0.26
N THR A 252 -5.29 20.17 0.62
CA THR A 252 -4.46 19.07 0.09
C THR A 252 -4.35 17.95 1.11
N CYS A 253 -4.59 16.71 0.68
CA CYS A 253 -4.44 15.51 1.51
C CYS A 253 -3.03 15.45 2.14
N PRO A 254 -2.90 15.54 3.47
CA PRO A 254 -1.61 15.74 4.11
C PRO A 254 -0.80 14.45 4.28
N HIS A 255 -1.47 13.30 4.45
CA HIS A 255 -0.83 12.02 4.77
C HIS A 255 -1.46 10.83 4.04
N GLN A 256 -0.76 9.70 4.06
CA GLN A 256 -1.26 8.39 3.65
C GLN A 256 -2.36 7.94 4.60
N ILE A 257 -3.30 7.16 4.09
CA ILE A 257 -4.39 6.59 4.89
C ILE A 257 -3.80 5.70 5.99
N GLY A 258 -4.27 5.87 7.23
CA GLY A 258 -3.82 5.08 8.38
C GLY A 258 -2.41 5.41 8.89
N SER A 259 -1.77 6.47 8.38
CA SER A 259 -0.39 6.84 8.74
C SER A 259 -0.24 8.37 8.84
N HIS A 260 0.83 8.83 9.49
CA HIS A 260 1.24 10.24 9.45
C HIS A 260 2.24 10.54 8.31
N ALA A 261 2.65 9.51 7.55
CA ALA A 261 3.56 9.67 6.42
C ALA A 261 2.91 10.49 5.29
N PRO A 262 3.66 11.34 4.57
CA PRO A 262 3.10 12.18 3.51
C PRO A 262 2.54 11.36 2.34
N CYS A 263 1.41 11.80 1.79
CA CYS A 263 0.75 11.13 0.66
C CYS A 263 1.54 11.31 -0.65
N ALA A 264 1.67 10.25 -1.46
CA ALA A 264 2.48 10.25 -2.70
C ALA A 264 2.00 11.31 -3.71
N ARG A 265 0.68 11.45 -3.88
CA ARG A 265 0.08 12.48 -4.74
C ARG A 265 0.38 13.90 -4.25
N HIS A 266 0.32 14.14 -2.95
CA HIS A 266 0.65 15.44 -2.34
C HIS A 266 2.13 15.75 -2.49
N LEU A 267 3.00 14.76 -2.32
CA LEU A 267 4.43 14.90 -2.58
C LEU A 267 4.69 15.28 -4.04
N ALA A 268 4.05 14.59 -4.99
CA ALA A 268 4.14 14.92 -6.41
C ALA A 268 3.64 16.34 -6.69
N GLN A 269 2.47 16.71 -6.18
CA GLN A 269 1.91 18.06 -6.33
C GLN A 269 2.78 19.16 -5.70
N ARG A 270 3.40 18.90 -4.53
CA ARG A 270 4.36 19.82 -3.92
C ARG A 270 5.63 19.93 -4.71
N ALA A 271 6.17 18.83 -5.24
CA ALA A 271 7.31 18.87 -6.15
C ALA A 271 7.00 19.75 -7.37
N VAL A 272 5.80 19.59 -7.96
CA VAL A 272 5.31 20.42 -9.07
C VAL A 272 5.14 21.88 -8.66
N GLY A 273 4.48 22.17 -7.54
CA GLY A 273 4.21 23.53 -7.07
C GLY A 273 5.46 24.29 -6.62
N ALA A 274 6.42 23.61 -5.98
CA ALA A 274 7.73 24.17 -5.66
C ALA A 274 8.52 24.54 -6.92
N THR A 275 8.29 23.83 -8.04
CA THR A 275 8.85 24.18 -9.36
C THR A 275 8.31 25.50 -9.91
N LEU A 276 7.09 25.90 -9.50
CA LEU A 276 6.41 27.10 -10.02
C LEU A 276 6.54 28.33 -9.12
N LEU A 277 6.82 28.17 -7.81
CA LEU A 277 6.69 29.25 -6.82
C LEU A 277 8.02 29.85 -6.32
N SER A 278 9.19 29.31 -6.67
CA SER A 278 10.47 29.99 -6.41
C SER A 278 10.85 30.91 -7.58
N PHE A 279 10.20 32.08 -7.67
CA PHE A 279 10.60 33.11 -8.63
C PHE A 279 10.37 34.52 -8.08
N GLU A 280 11.45 35.25 -7.83
CA GLU A 280 11.48 36.72 -7.97
C GLU A 280 12.08 37.01 -9.36
N PRO A 281 11.33 37.65 -10.28
CA PRO A 281 11.82 37.91 -11.62
C PRO A 281 12.81 39.08 -11.60
N ASP A 282 14.06 38.85 -11.97
CA ASP A 282 14.95 39.93 -12.43
C ASP A 282 14.97 39.97 -13.96
N GLY A 283 14.94 41.19 -14.50
CA GLY A 283 14.43 41.54 -15.83
C GLY A 283 15.26 41.14 -17.05
N SER A 284 16.20 40.19 -16.93
CA SER A 284 16.96 39.68 -18.07
C SER A 284 16.67 38.18 -18.26
N GLU A 285 16.24 37.83 -19.47
CA GLU A 285 16.11 36.45 -20.02
C GLU A 285 14.72 35.78 -19.95
N VAL A 286 13.77 36.41 -20.65
CA VAL A 286 12.45 35.83 -21.01
C VAL A 286 12.57 34.50 -21.77
N HIS A 287 13.69 34.26 -22.49
CA HIS A 287 13.92 33.03 -23.25
C HIS A 287 14.23 31.84 -22.33
N ASP A 288 15.15 32.02 -21.38
CA ASP A 288 15.45 31.03 -20.34
C ASP A 288 14.24 30.78 -19.43
N SER A 289 13.37 31.77 -19.19
CA SER A 289 12.13 31.59 -18.43
C SER A 289 11.12 30.66 -19.11
N LEU A 290 11.07 30.65 -20.45
CA LEU A 290 10.16 29.78 -21.21
C LEU A 290 10.67 28.34 -21.24
N GLU A 291 11.96 28.14 -21.51
CA GLU A 291 12.58 26.81 -21.46
C GLU A 291 12.50 26.20 -20.05
N ARG A 292 12.66 27.03 -19.00
CA ARG A 292 12.44 26.67 -17.59
C ARG A 292 11.01 26.25 -17.26
N ALA A 293 10.03 27.06 -17.64
CA ALA A 293 8.62 26.75 -17.42
C ALA A 293 8.20 25.49 -18.18
N GLN A 294 8.70 25.29 -19.40
CA GLN A 294 8.49 24.08 -20.19
C GLN A 294 9.15 22.85 -19.55
N LEU A 295 10.33 22.99 -18.95
CA LEU A 295 11.02 21.90 -18.28
C LEU A 295 10.36 21.51 -16.95
N GLY A 296 9.94 22.51 -16.17
CA GLY A 296 9.14 22.30 -14.96
C GLY A 296 7.79 21.67 -15.27
N LEU A 297 7.16 22.05 -16.40
CA LEU A 297 5.94 21.42 -16.90
C LEU A 297 6.20 19.99 -17.39
N LYS A 298 7.33 19.72 -18.07
CA LYS A 298 7.73 18.36 -18.47
C LYS A 298 8.01 17.46 -17.28
N LEU A 299 8.66 17.97 -16.23
CA LEU A 299 8.85 17.26 -14.97
C LEU A 299 7.51 17.02 -14.28
N ALA A 300 6.63 18.04 -14.24
CA ALA A 300 5.29 17.91 -13.70
C ALA A 300 4.46 16.87 -14.44
N ASP A 301 4.44 16.91 -15.78
CA ASP A 301 3.75 15.97 -16.66
C ASP A 301 4.36 14.57 -16.57
N ALA A 302 5.68 14.44 -16.46
CA ALA A 302 6.36 13.16 -16.27
C ALA A 302 6.03 12.54 -14.91
N LEU A 303 5.78 13.36 -13.88
CA LEU A 303 5.41 12.90 -12.52
C LEU A 303 3.91 12.69 -12.34
N GLN A 304 3.04 13.22 -13.21
CA GLN A 304 1.60 13.00 -13.14
C GLN A 304 1.17 11.52 -13.17
N PRO A 305 1.76 10.63 -13.98
CA PRO A 305 1.40 9.21 -13.98
C PRO A 305 2.07 8.39 -12.87
N ALA A 306 2.92 8.99 -12.03
CA ALA A 306 3.60 8.26 -10.96
C ALA A 306 2.61 7.85 -9.87
N GLY A 307 2.39 6.54 -9.74
CA GLY A 307 1.58 5.95 -8.69
C GLY A 307 2.39 5.76 -7.41
N THR A 308 3.67 5.43 -7.51
CA THR A 308 4.52 5.07 -6.35
C THR A 308 5.69 6.02 -6.13
N LEU A 309 6.27 6.04 -4.91
CA LEU A 309 7.50 6.80 -4.61
C LEU A 309 8.68 6.39 -5.49
N ASP A 310 8.75 5.11 -5.87
CA ASP A 310 9.82 4.59 -6.73
C ASP A 310 9.68 5.08 -8.17
N GLU A 311 8.45 5.16 -8.69
CA GLU A 311 8.15 5.75 -9.99
C GLU A 311 8.45 7.25 -10.01
N VAL A 312 8.09 7.98 -8.95
CA VAL A 312 8.44 9.42 -8.81
C VAL A 312 9.95 9.61 -8.93
N ALA A 313 10.73 8.80 -8.21
CA ALA A 313 12.18 8.87 -8.28
C ALA A 313 12.71 8.49 -9.68
N HIS A 314 12.23 7.39 -10.28
CA HIS A 314 12.66 6.97 -11.61
C HIS A 314 12.38 8.02 -12.69
N LEU A 315 11.15 8.55 -12.73
CA LEU A 315 10.73 9.58 -13.67
C LEU A 315 11.49 10.89 -13.46
N THR A 316 11.82 11.22 -12.21
CA THR A 316 12.70 12.37 -11.89
C THR A 316 14.08 12.17 -12.52
N LEU A 317 14.69 10.98 -12.36
CA LEU A 317 16.01 10.70 -12.95
C LEU A 317 16.00 10.72 -14.48
N GLU A 318 14.98 10.15 -15.11
CA GLU A 318 14.84 10.14 -16.56
C GLU A 318 14.66 11.55 -17.12
N ALA A 319 13.81 12.36 -16.48
CA ALA A 319 13.60 13.74 -16.85
C ALA A 319 14.88 14.58 -16.68
N LEU A 320 15.62 14.40 -15.58
CA LEU A 320 16.92 15.06 -15.37
C LEU A 320 17.94 14.69 -16.44
N GLY A 321 18.04 13.41 -16.75
CA GLY A 321 18.95 12.88 -17.75
C GLY A 321 18.73 13.50 -19.13
N ALA A 322 17.48 13.53 -19.58
CA ALA A 322 17.09 14.15 -20.83
C ALA A 322 17.27 15.67 -20.83
N ALA A 323 16.91 16.34 -19.73
CA ALA A 323 16.98 17.80 -19.58
C ALA A 323 18.40 18.35 -19.65
N LEU A 324 19.30 17.73 -18.90
CA LEU A 324 20.66 18.22 -18.66
C LEU A 324 21.70 17.54 -19.56
N LYS A 325 21.24 16.67 -20.49
CA LYS A 325 22.08 15.86 -21.38
C LYS A 325 23.13 15.06 -20.60
N LEU A 326 22.68 14.43 -19.52
CA LEU A 326 23.56 13.64 -18.65
C LEU A 326 23.96 12.34 -19.34
N GLU A 327 25.19 11.91 -19.07
CA GLU A 327 25.71 10.59 -19.48
C GLU A 327 25.39 9.54 -18.40
N SER A 328 25.54 9.94 -17.14
CA SER A 328 25.25 9.09 -15.99
C SER A 328 24.77 9.90 -14.79
N LEU A 329 23.97 9.26 -13.94
CA LEU A 329 23.52 9.78 -12.66
C LEU A 329 23.56 8.66 -11.62
N PHE A 330 24.08 8.99 -10.44
CA PHE A 330 24.16 8.11 -9.29
C PHE A 330 23.53 8.76 -8.07
N ILE A 331 22.81 7.98 -7.29
CA ILE A 331 22.43 8.33 -5.92
C ILE A 331 23.23 7.45 -4.98
N PHE A 332 24.06 8.07 -4.15
CA PHE A 332 24.84 7.39 -3.13
C PHE A 332 24.27 7.67 -1.74
N LEU A 333 23.83 6.64 -1.01
CA LEU A 333 23.60 6.74 0.44
C LEU A 333 24.93 6.93 1.15
N VAL A 334 24.92 7.77 2.19
CA VAL A 334 26.10 8.09 2.97
C VAL A 334 26.00 7.41 4.34
N ASP A 335 26.77 6.33 4.53
CA ASP A 335 26.81 5.56 5.77
C ASP A 335 28.24 5.48 6.31
N PHE A 336 28.51 6.03 7.49
CA PHE A 336 29.78 5.83 8.23
C PHE A 336 31.07 5.99 7.37
N GLY A 337 31.12 7.01 6.50
CA GLY A 337 32.28 7.27 5.64
C GLY A 337 32.35 6.39 4.39
N VAL A 338 31.25 5.71 4.05
CA VAL A 338 31.08 4.86 2.88
C VAL A 338 29.91 5.38 2.05
N LEU A 339 30.09 5.39 0.74
CA LEU A 339 29.07 5.65 -0.27
C LEU A 339 28.50 4.31 -0.74
N ARG A 340 27.21 4.09 -0.51
CA ARG A 340 26.49 2.92 -1.04
C ARG A 340 25.61 3.36 -2.18
N ILE A 341 25.65 2.62 -3.27
CA ILE A 341 24.81 2.98 -4.42
C ILE A 341 23.39 2.60 -4.10
N ASN A 342 22.49 3.56 -4.27
CA ASN A 342 21.06 3.37 -4.13
C ASN A 342 20.40 3.32 -5.50
N ARG A 343 20.76 4.25 -6.39
CA ARG A 343 20.21 4.30 -7.75
C ARG A 343 21.27 4.65 -8.77
N VAL A 344 21.12 4.07 -9.95
CA VAL A 344 21.93 4.39 -11.14
C VAL A 344 21.00 4.68 -12.32
N TRP A 345 21.33 5.70 -13.10
CA TRP A 345 20.69 6.01 -14.37
C TRP A 345 21.78 6.34 -15.42
N GLY A 346 21.64 5.85 -16.64
CA GLY A 346 22.60 6.10 -17.74
C GLY A 346 23.69 5.02 -17.86
N GLU A 347 24.78 5.33 -18.55
CA GLU A 347 25.91 4.40 -18.69
C GLU A 347 26.78 4.44 -17.43
N ILE A 348 27.15 3.27 -16.92
CA ILE A 348 28.10 3.16 -15.83
C ILE A 348 29.50 3.34 -16.42
N PRO A 349 30.30 4.30 -15.94
CA PRO A 349 31.69 4.43 -16.34
C PRO A 349 32.47 3.13 -16.06
N PRO A 350 33.25 2.59 -17.03
CA PRO A 350 34.08 1.40 -16.89
C PRO A 350 34.90 1.33 -15.58
N GLU A 351 35.36 2.50 -15.10
CA GLU A 351 36.18 2.67 -13.90
C GLU A 351 35.41 2.38 -12.61
N LEU A 352 34.08 2.54 -12.64
CA LEU A 352 33.21 2.23 -11.51
C LEU A 352 32.82 0.75 -11.47
N HIS A 353 32.88 0.00 -12.58
CA HIS A 353 32.44 -1.41 -12.62
C HIS A 353 33.08 -2.30 -11.53
N PRO A 354 34.41 -2.29 -11.29
CA PRO A 354 35.03 -3.10 -10.23
C PRO A 354 34.57 -2.69 -8.83
N LEU A 355 34.19 -1.43 -8.64
CA LEU A 355 33.74 -0.87 -7.38
C LEU A 355 32.24 -1.14 -7.14
N LEU A 356 31.46 -1.30 -8.21
CA LEU A 356 30.07 -1.75 -8.13
C LEU A 356 29.94 -3.20 -7.64
N GLU A 357 30.88 -4.07 -8.00
CA GLU A 357 30.90 -5.46 -7.54
C GLU A 357 31.08 -5.59 -6.00
N LEU A 358 31.59 -4.55 -5.35
CA LEU A 358 31.81 -4.49 -3.90
C LEU A 358 30.61 -3.91 -3.12
N GLY A 359 29.59 -3.35 -3.80
CA GLY A 359 28.39 -2.78 -3.19
C GLY A 359 28.58 -1.52 -2.33
N ALA A 360 29.83 -1.07 -2.15
CA ALA A 360 30.21 0.02 -1.27
C ALA A 360 31.54 0.66 -1.69
N LEU A 361 31.59 1.99 -1.67
CA LEU A 361 32.74 2.82 -2.04
C LEU A 361 33.22 3.61 -0.82
N PRO A 362 34.52 3.70 -0.51
CA PRO A 362 35.00 4.67 0.47
C PRO A 362 34.61 6.10 0.06
N LEU A 363 34.21 6.96 1.00
CA LEU A 363 33.85 8.36 0.69
C LEU A 363 35.00 9.12 0.00
N ASP A 364 36.24 8.77 0.33
CA ASP A 364 37.43 9.33 -0.30
C ASP A 364 37.66 8.92 -1.76
N ALA A 365 36.96 7.88 -2.23
CA ALA A 365 37.05 7.43 -3.62
C ALA A 365 36.38 8.42 -4.60
N VAL A 366 35.49 9.30 -4.12
CA VAL A 366 34.81 10.31 -4.94
C VAL A 366 34.90 11.67 -4.25
N ALA A 367 35.95 12.44 -4.56
CA ALA A 367 36.26 13.65 -3.79
C ALA A 367 35.19 14.75 -3.89
N LEU A 368 34.39 14.78 -4.98
CA LEU A 368 33.25 15.70 -5.11
C LEU A 368 32.14 15.35 -4.09
N CYS A 369 31.83 14.06 -3.92
CA CYS A 369 30.88 13.59 -2.89
C CYS A 369 31.41 13.87 -1.48
N ARG A 370 32.72 13.68 -1.23
CA ARG A 370 33.33 14.04 0.06
C ARG A 370 33.14 15.51 0.40
N GLN A 371 33.39 16.41 -0.56
CA GLN A 371 33.19 17.84 -0.34
C GLN A 371 31.74 18.18 -0.02
N VAL A 372 30.78 17.56 -0.72
CA VAL A 372 29.35 17.72 -0.41
C VAL A 372 29.03 17.22 1.01
N VAL A 373 29.53 16.05 1.41
CA VAL A 373 29.30 15.50 2.76
C VAL A 373 29.92 16.37 3.86
N GLN A 374 31.08 17.00 3.59
CA GLN A 374 31.77 17.86 4.55
C GLN A 374 31.16 19.26 4.67
N THR A 375 30.74 19.84 3.54
CA THR A 375 30.26 21.24 3.47
C THR A 375 28.74 21.34 3.58
N GLY A 376 28.01 20.29 3.21
CA GLY A 376 26.56 20.33 3.02
C GLY A 376 26.12 21.15 1.81
N GLU A 377 27.05 21.55 0.93
CA GLU A 377 26.78 22.39 -0.24
C GLU A 377 27.04 21.64 -1.54
N ALA A 378 26.29 22.00 -2.60
CA ALA A 378 26.46 21.43 -3.93
C ALA A 378 27.83 21.81 -4.52
N GLN A 379 28.46 20.86 -5.21
CA GLN A 379 29.80 21.01 -5.80
C GLN A 379 29.75 20.66 -7.29
N TYR A 380 30.47 21.42 -8.10
CA TYR A 380 30.50 21.25 -9.55
C TYR A 380 31.93 21.33 -10.07
N ALA A 381 32.26 20.48 -11.03
CA ALA A 381 33.57 20.40 -11.66
C ALA A 381 33.42 20.31 -13.19
N GLU A 382 34.27 21.04 -13.90
CA GLU A 382 34.30 21.01 -15.38
C GLU A 382 35.07 19.79 -15.91
N ASN A 383 35.90 19.16 -15.08
CA ASN A 383 36.63 17.96 -15.44
C ASN A 383 36.86 17.05 -14.22
N ILE A 384 36.30 15.84 -14.26
CA ILE A 384 36.35 14.83 -13.20
C ILE A 384 37.53 13.84 -13.32
N SER A 385 38.37 13.93 -14.38
CA SER A 385 39.53 13.04 -14.61
C SER A 385 40.60 13.03 -13.49
N LEU A 386 40.39 13.80 -12.42
CA LEU A 386 41.25 13.89 -11.24
C LEU A 386 40.61 13.31 -9.95
N LEU A 387 39.40 12.74 -10.02
CA LEU A 387 38.59 12.44 -8.83
C LEU A 387 38.38 10.95 -8.54
N LEU A 388 38.76 10.05 -9.45
CA LEU A 388 38.97 8.62 -9.18
C LEU A 388 40.49 8.40 -9.14
N THR A 389 40.97 7.54 -8.24
CA THR A 389 42.37 7.07 -8.26
C THR A 389 42.62 6.14 -9.45
N ALA A 390 42.32 6.59 -10.67
CA ALA A 390 42.36 5.80 -11.91
C ALA A 390 43.23 6.48 -12.97
N GLU A 391 43.80 5.63 -13.82
CA GLU A 391 44.90 5.88 -14.78
C GLU A 391 44.67 7.00 -15.81
N PRO A 392 45.74 7.52 -16.44
CA PRO A 392 45.75 8.79 -17.20
C PRO A 392 44.97 8.84 -18.54
N GLU A 393 44.16 7.82 -18.87
CA GLU A 393 43.40 7.75 -20.13
C GLU A 393 41.87 7.99 -19.98
N THR A 394 41.43 8.62 -18.89
CA THR A 394 40.01 8.97 -18.72
C THR A 394 39.61 10.19 -19.55
N LYS A 395 38.54 10.06 -20.34
CA LYS A 395 37.96 11.20 -21.08
C LYS A 395 37.54 12.29 -20.09
N PRO A 396 37.77 13.57 -20.38
CA PRO A 396 37.30 14.66 -19.52
C PRO A 396 35.78 14.60 -19.42
N THR A 397 35.22 14.62 -18.21
CA THR A 397 33.77 14.56 -17.97
C THR A 397 33.39 15.68 -16.99
N ALA A 398 32.40 16.49 -17.33
CA ALA A 398 31.88 17.50 -16.41
C ALA A 398 30.96 16.82 -15.39
N ALA A 399 31.06 17.20 -14.12
CA ALA A 399 30.34 16.52 -13.05
C ALA A 399 29.77 17.49 -12.01
N GLY A 400 28.68 17.06 -11.38
CA GLY A 400 28.05 17.75 -10.26
C GLY A 400 27.74 16.76 -9.15
N ALA A 401 27.86 17.20 -7.90
CA ALA A 401 27.38 16.46 -6.74
C ALA A 401 26.54 17.38 -5.86
N VAL A 402 25.36 16.91 -5.49
CA VAL A 402 24.36 17.70 -4.76
C VAL A 402 23.88 16.93 -3.54
N PRO A 403 23.79 17.57 -2.36
CA PRO A 403 23.34 16.90 -1.16
C PRO A 403 21.85 16.56 -1.27
N ILE A 404 21.50 15.34 -0.89
CA ILE A 404 20.12 14.94 -0.65
C ILE A 404 19.92 14.89 0.86
N VAL A 405 19.06 15.76 1.34
CA VAL A 405 18.69 15.89 2.75
C VAL A 405 17.37 15.17 2.97
N GLY A 406 17.34 14.26 3.94
CA GLY A 406 16.14 13.53 4.30
C GLY A 406 15.15 14.36 5.12
N GLN A 407 14.04 13.75 5.50
CA GLN A 407 12.96 14.44 6.22
C GLN A 407 13.36 14.94 7.62
N SER A 408 14.38 14.32 8.20
CA SER A 408 14.99 14.69 9.49
C SER A 408 15.85 15.95 9.41
N GLY A 409 16.11 16.48 8.21
CA GLY A 409 17.02 17.60 7.98
C GLY A 409 18.49 17.21 7.95
N THR A 410 18.82 15.92 7.99
CA THR A 410 20.20 15.42 7.86
C THR A 410 20.53 15.02 6.43
N LEU A 411 21.80 15.17 6.02
CA LEU A 411 22.30 14.66 4.76
C LEU A 411 22.29 13.13 4.79
N GLU A 412 21.50 12.52 3.92
CA GLU A 412 21.32 11.06 3.86
C GLU A 412 21.92 10.46 2.59
N ALA A 413 22.00 11.25 1.51
CA ALA A 413 22.57 10.80 0.25
C ALA A 413 23.23 11.95 -0.53
N VAL A 414 23.94 11.59 -1.60
CA VAL A 414 24.51 12.51 -2.58
C VAL A 414 24.01 12.11 -3.96
N LEU A 415 23.41 13.07 -4.68
CA LEU A 415 23.11 12.97 -6.10
C LEU A 415 24.36 13.38 -6.89
N ALA A 416 25.00 12.42 -7.55
CA ALA A 416 26.13 12.67 -8.43
C ALA A 416 25.71 12.54 -9.90
N VAL A 417 26.09 13.50 -10.73
CA VAL A 417 25.74 13.55 -12.15
C VAL A 417 26.98 13.78 -12.99
N SER A 418 26.99 13.23 -14.20
CA SER A 418 28.07 13.40 -15.15
C SER A 418 27.50 13.73 -16.54
N ARG A 419 28.22 14.53 -17.32
CA ARG A 419 27.89 14.84 -18.71
C ARG A 419 29.15 15.08 -19.55
N PRO A 420 29.05 14.93 -20.88
CA PRO A 420 30.18 15.19 -21.75
C PRO A 420 30.67 16.65 -21.64
N PRO A 421 31.98 16.88 -21.73
CA PRO A 421 32.60 18.20 -21.50
C PRO A 421 32.23 19.21 -22.59
N HIS A 422 31.82 18.73 -23.77
CA HIS A 422 31.36 19.57 -24.88
C HIS A 422 29.97 20.18 -24.66
N VAL A 423 29.22 19.73 -23.63
CA VAL A 423 27.94 20.34 -23.24
C VAL A 423 28.16 21.72 -22.59
N GLY A 424 29.34 21.94 -21.98
CA GLY A 424 29.72 23.22 -21.36
C GLY A 424 29.62 23.25 -19.84
N THR A 425 29.89 24.42 -19.27
CA THR A 425 29.92 24.66 -17.81
C THR A 425 28.52 24.59 -17.19
N TRP A 426 28.44 24.17 -15.92
CA TRP A 426 27.16 24.09 -15.21
C TRP A 426 26.60 25.49 -14.98
N THR A 427 25.52 25.84 -15.68
CA THR A 427 24.90 27.15 -15.52
C THR A 427 24.21 27.26 -14.15
N VAL A 428 24.03 28.48 -13.65
CA VAL A 428 23.31 28.72 -12.38
C VAL A 428 21.92 28.07 -12.39
N HIS A 429 21.29 28.04 -13.56
CA HIS A 429 19.99 27.39 -13.73
C HIS A 429 20.05 25.86 -13.57
N GLU A 430 21.01 25.20 -14.24
CA GLU A 430 21.18 23.74 -14.15
C GLU A 430 21.53 23.29 -12.73
N GLN A 431 22.34 24.08 -12.02
CA GLN A 431 22.68 23.84 -10.62
C GLN A 431 21.45 23.96 -9.70
N ALA A 432 20.58 24.95 -9.94
CA ALA A 432 19.33 25.09 -9.20
C ALA A 432 18.38 23.91 -9.45
N LEU A 433 18.33 23.41 -10.69
CA LEU A 433 17.50 22.27 -11.07
C LEU A 433 17.96 20.96 -10.42
N LEU A 434 19.27 20.71 -10.40
CA LEU A 434 19.85 19.56 -9.67
C LEU A 434 19.59 19.67 -8.16
N THR A 435 19.73 20.86 -7.59
CA THR A 435 19.40 21.13 -6.18
C THR A 435 17.94 20.85 -5.87
N GLN A 436 17.04 21.26 -6.75
CA GLN A 436 15.63 21.03 -6.60
C GLN A 436 15.29 19.53 -6.71
N ALA A 437 15.84 18.84 -7.70
CA ALA A 437 15.60 17.42 -7.86
C ALA A 437 16.18 16.59 -6.72
N ALA A 438 17.33 16.98 -6.16
CA ALA A 438 17.89 16.38 -4.95
C ALA A 438 16.93 16.51 -3.76
N ARG A 439 16.24 17.65 -3.61
CA ARG A 439 15.19 17.80 -2.58
C ARG A 439 14.02 16.86 -2.83
N THR A 440 13.53 16.75 -4.06
CA THR A 440 12.44 15.81 -4.41
C THR A 440 12.85 14.37 -4.12
N LEU A 441 14.08 13.98 -4.51
CA LEU A 441 14.62 12.64 -4.29
C LEU A 441 14.78 12.34 -2.80
N GLY A 442 15.11 13.33 -1.96
CA GLY A 442 15.19 13.19 -0.51
C GLY A 442 13.91 12.69 0.16
N PHE A 443 12.74 12.94 -0.45
CA PHE A 443 11.46 12.41 0.04
C PHE A 443 11.16 10.98 -0.43
N THR A 444 11.93 10.45 -1.40
CA THR A 444 11.73 9.14 -2.03
C THR A 444 12.82 8.11 -1.69
N LEU A 445 13.85 8.52 -0.95
CA LEU A 445 14.97 7.65 -0.59
C LEU A 445 14.51 6.54 0.36
N ARG A 446 14.80 5.30 -0.03
CA ARG A 446 14.69 4.10 0.81
C ARG A 446 16.10 3.58 1.05
N GLN A 447 16.50 3.43 2.31
CA GLN A 447 17.87 3.04 2.68
C GLN A 447 18.20 1.57 2.37
N ASP A 448 17.20 0.74 2.07
CA ASP A 448 17.26 -0.72 1.98
C ASP A 448 17.24 -1.29 0.55
N ALA A 449 17.27 -0.45 -0.50
CA ALA A 449 17.06 -0.90 -1.89
C ALA A 449 18.09 -0.34 -2.90
N LEU A 450 18.52 -1.18 -3.84
CA LEU A 450 19.41 -0.84 -4.98
C LEU A 450 18.62 -0.91 -6.29
N TYR A 451 18.67 0.15 -7.11
CA TYR A 451 17.98 0.25 -8.40
C TYR A 451 18.94 0.60 -9.54
N ILE A 452 18.82 -0.09 -10.68
CA ILE A 452 19.63 0.16 -11.89
C ILE A 452 18.67 0.46 -13.05
N GLY A 453 18.70 1.69 -13.57
CA GLY A 453 17.95 2.12 -14.75
C GLY A 453 18.85 2.26 -15.98
N VAL A 454 18.58 1.50 -17.04
CA VAL A 454 19.34 1.53 -18.31
C VAL A 454 18.51 2.25 -19.39
N PRO A 455 19.07 3.17 -20.18
CA PRO A 455 18.33 3.81 -21.27
C PRO A 455 18.06 2.83 -22.43
N ASN A 456 16.87 2.91 -23.06
CA ASN A 456 16.53 2.23 -24.31
C ASN A 456 16.51 0.69 -24.32
N SER A 457 15.92 0.05 -23.31
CA SER A 457 15.21 -1.20 -23.58
C SER A 457 13.74 -0.86 -23.79
N GLY A 458 13.13 -1.24 -24.91
CA GLY A 458 11.71 -1.03 -25.19
C GLY A 458 10.75 -1.77 -24.25
N ARG A 459 11.18 -2.06 -23.01
CA ARG A 459 10.40 -2.63 -21.92
C ARG A 459 10.14 -1.54 -20.90
N ARG A 460 8.87 -1.23 -20.66
CA ARG A 460 8.35 -0.35 -19.59
C ARG A 460 8.61 -0.88 -18.16
N GLU A 461 9.50 -1.86 -17.99
CA GLU A 461 9.76 -2.52 -16.71
C GLU A 461 11.27 -2.52 -16.47
N SER A 462 11.74 -1.49 -15.77
CA SER A 462 13.02 -1.55 -15.07
C SER A 462 12.87 -2.54 -13.92
N LEU A 463 13.40 -3.76 -14.10
CA LEU A 463 13.38 -4.79 -13.06
C LEU A 463 14.36 -4.42 -11.93
N PRO A 464 13.97 -4.55 -10.65
CA PRO A 464 14.91 -4.43 -9.54
C PRO A 464 15.93 -5.57 -9.61
N VAL A 465 17.22 -5.23 -9.64
CA VAL A 465 18.30 -6.20 -9.47
C VAL A 465 18.72 -6.14 -8.01
N THR A 466 18.21 -7.06 -7.20
CA THR A 466 18.71 -7.26 -5.83
C THR A 466 20.10 -7.91 -5.92
N GLY A 467 21.15 -7.11 -5.75
CA GLY A 467 22.49 -7.63 -5.48
C GLY A 467 22.50 -8.29 -4.10
N ARG A 468 23.15 -9.45 -3.99
CA ARG A 468 23.44 -10.09 -2.71
C ARG A 468 24.45 -9.30 -1.90
#